data_AF-A0A1F9QFE8-F1
#
_entry.id   AF-A0A1F9QFE8-F1
#
_cell.length_a   1.000
_cell.length_b   1.000
_cell.length_c   1.000
_cell.angle_alpha   90.00
_cell.angle_beta   90.00
_cell.angle_gamma   90.00
#
_symmetry.space_group_name_H-M   'P 1'
#
loop_
_entity.id
_entity.type
_entity.pdbx_description
1 polymer ?
#
loop_
_entity_poly.entity_id
_entity_poly.type
_entity_poly.pdbx_seq_one_letter_code
_entity_poly.pdbx_strand_id
1 'polypeptide(L)'
;MGDATRGALVRFPAIGCQHFQQGRCLYEEHLNPGLHTAWRCLVLARWESVYDDFLDRAENFGLSEVELGVLWHKRFERLAEESVPCPDLRSGDGESMPECRHLLEDICLLRLPECAGQCERFRLRENV
;
A
#
# COMPACT_ATOMS: atom_id res chain seq x y z
N MET A 1 -6.23 -55.66 -3.86
CA MET A 1 -6.81 -54.59 -4.69
C MET A 1 -6.67 -53.30 -3.90
N GLY A 2 -5.60 -52.54 -4.17
CA GLY A 2 -5.33 -51.28 -3.49
C GLY A 2 -6.01 -50.15 -4.24
N ASP A 3 -6.91 -49.44 -3.56
CA ASP A 3 -7.45 -48.17 -4.04
C ASP A 3 -6.63 -47.06 -3.37
N ALA A 4 -5.63 -46.58 -4.10
CA ALA A 4 -4.85 -45.43 -3.68
C ALA A 4 -5.72 -44.20 -3.91
N THR A 5 -6.33 -43.68 -2.86
CA THR A 5 -6.97 -42.37 -2.87
C THR A 5 -5.91 -41.33 -3.23
N ARG A 6 -5.81 -41.00 -4.52
CA ARG A 6 -4.98 -39.93 -5.05
C ARG A 6 -5.51 -38.63 -4.45
N GLY A 7 -4.91 -38.20 -3.34
CA GLY A 7 -5.17 -36.88 -2.77
C GLY A 7 -4.91 -35.85 -3.85
N ALA A 8 -5.96 -35.14 -4.28
CA ALA A 8 -5.80 -34.04 -5.21
C ALA A 8 -4.93 -32.98 -4.51
N LEU A 9 -3.81 -32.60 -5.14
CA LEU A 9 -3.01 -31.46 -4.73
C LEU A 9 -3.85 -30.21 -4.97
N VAL A 10 -4.62 -29.80 -3.95
CA VAL A 10 -5.34 -28.53 -3.95
C VAL A 10 -4.37 -27.43 -3.54
N ARG A 11 -4.38 -26.29 -4.25
CA ARG A 11 -3.62 -25.11 -3.82
C ARG A 11 -4.12 -24.67 -2.45
N PHE A 12 -3.18 -24.36 -1.56
CA PHE A 12 -3.53 -23.84 -0.25
C PHE A 12 -4.31 -22.52 -0.42
N PRO A 13 -5.48 -22.34 0.24
CA PRO A 13 -6.29 -21.15 0.03
C PRO A 13 -5.52 -19.87 0.37
N ALA A 14 -5.54 -18.91 -0.56
CA ALA A 14 -4.83 -17.64 -0.42
C ALA A 14 -5.13 -16.92 0.90
N ILE A 15 -6.38 -17.01 1.39
CA ILE A 15 -6.87 -16.40 2.63
C ILE A 15 -6.05 -16.80 3.86
N GLY A 16 -5.45 -17.99 3.86
CA GLY A 16 -4.61 -18.44 4.98
C GLY A 16 -3.13 -18.06 4.87
N CYS A 17 -2.69 -17.39 3.80
CA CYS A 17 -1.28 -17.00 3.65
C CYS A 17 -0.99 -15.71 4.42
N GLN A 18 0.14 -15.65 5.13
CA GLN A 18 0.55 -14.46 5.91
C GLN A 18 0.74 -13.18 5.05
N HIS A 19 0.92 -13.34 3.74
CA HIS A 19 1.09 -12.24 2.79
C HIS A 19 -0.22 -11.85 2.09
N PHE A 20 -1.33 -12.48 2.44
CA PHE A 20 -2.63 -12.17 1.86
C PHE A 20 -3.21 -10.92 2.51
N GLN A 21 -3.51 -9.91 1.70
CA GLN A 21 -4.22 -8.72 2.14
C GLN A 21 -5.30 -8.38 1.11
N GLN A 22 -6.57 -8.50 1.49
CA GLN A 22 -7.73 -8.17 0.63
C GLN A 22 -7.67 -8.77 -0.80
N GLY A 23 -7.19 -10.01 -0.96
CA GLY A 23 -7.07 -10.65 -2.28
C GLY A 23 -5.75 -10.37 -3.01
N ARG A 24 -4.85 -9.60 -2.41
CA ARG A 24 -3.59 -9.12 -3.01
C ARG A 24 -2.39 -9.64 -2.22
N CYS A 25 -1.24 -9.80 -2.88
CA CYS A 25 -0.07 -10.46 -2.29
C CYS A 25 1.03 -9.46 -1.93
N LEU A 26 1.37 -9.39 -0.63
CA LEU A 26 2.45 -8.55 -0.08
C LEU A 26 3.81 -9.25 -0.05
N TYR A 27 3.93 -10.44 -0.64
CA TYR A 27 5.13 -11.26 -0.47
C TYR A 27 6.40 -10.55 -0.92
N GLU A 28 6.40 -10.02 -2.14
CA GLU A 28 7.54 -9.33 -2.72
C GLU A 28 7.84 -8.01 -1.99
N GLU A 29 6.80 -7.30 -1.53
CA GLU A 29 6.97 -6.08 -0.74
C GLU A 29 7.61 -6.36 0.62
N HIS A 30 7.15 -7.40 1.33
CA HIS A 30 7.77 -7.79 2.61
C HIS A 30 9.22 -8.24 2.43
N LEU A 31 9.55 -8.83 1.27
CA LEU A 31 10.91 -9.28 0.97
C LEU A 31 11.82 -8.10 0.61
N ASN A 32 11.33 -7.14 -0.17
CA ASN A 32 12.08 -5.99 -0.65
C ASN A 32 11.21 -4.71 -0.61
N PRO A 33 11.07 -4.07 0.57
CA PRO A 33 10.24 -2.89 0.69
C PRO A 33 10.67 -1.77 -0.26
N GLY A 34 9.71 -1.20 -0.99
CA GLY A 34 9.95 -0.10 -1.92
C GLY A 34 10.64 -0.47 -3.24
N LEU A 35 10.94 -1.75 -3.50
CA LEU A 35 11.53 -2.19 -4.78
C LEU A 35 10.63 -1.85 -5.98
N HIS A 36 9.32 -2.02 -5.81
CA HIS A 36 8.33 -1.82 -6.86
C HIS A 36 7.60 -0.48 -6.66
N THR A 37 8.21 0.59 -7.14
CA THR A 37 7.59 1.94 -7.09
C THR A 37 6.23 2.02 -7.78
N ALA A 38 5.96 1.10 -8.73
CA ALA A 38 4.67 0.99 -9.40
C ALA A 38 3.50 0.62 -8.46
N TRP A 39 3.77 0.05 -7.29
CA TRP A 39 2.75 -0.30 -6.28
C TRP A 39 2.34 0.85 -5.38
N ARG A 40 3.12 1.93 -5.36
CA ARG A 40 2.87 3.08 -4.51
C ARG A 40 1.50 3.70 -4.78
N CYS A 41 0.89 4.22 -3.73
CA CYS A 41 -0.33 4.98 -3.82
C CYS A 41 -0.10 6.24 -4.68
N LEU A 42 -0.90 6.41 -5.74
CA LEU A 42 -0.78 7.57 -6.63
C LEU A 42 -0.99 8.90 -5.90
N VAL A 43 -1.88 8.92 -4.91
CA VAL A 43 -2.21 10.11 -4.14
C VAL A 43 -1.02 10.52 -3.27
N LEU A 44 -0.46 9.58 -2.51
CA LEU A 44 0.72 9.85 -1.68
C LEU A 44 1.94 10.20 -2.52
N ALA A 45 2.21 9.46 -3.60
CA ALA A 45 3.31 9.78 -4.51
C ALA A 45 3.17 11.20 -5.10
N ARG A 46 1.94 11.67 -5.35
CA ARG A 46 1.69 13.04 -5.78
C ARG A 46 1.94 14.04 -4.66
N TRP A 47 1.44 13.78 -3.45
CA TRP A 47 1.64 14.68 -2.31
C TRP A 47 3.12 14.82 -1.95
N GLU A 48 3.87 13.72 -1.96
CA GLU A 48 5.32 13.71 -1.79
C GLU A 48 6.02 14.56 -2.85
N SER A 49 5.71 14.35 -4.14
CA SER A 49 6.28 15.18 -5.20
C SER A 49 5.97 16.66 -5.02
N VAL A 50 4.77 17.01 -4.53
CA VAL A 50 4.41 18.41 -4.24
C VAL A 50 5.14 18.96 -3.02
N TYR A 51 5.46 18.10 -2.05
CA TYR A 51 6.25 18.44 -0.87
C TYR A 51 7.72 18.64 -1.22
N ASP A 52 8.31 17.74 -2.00
CA ASP A 52 9.69 17.84 -2.50
C ASP A 52 9.87 19.15 -3.29
N ASP A 53 8.99 19.43 -4.25
CA ASP A 53 8.97 20.69 -5.00
C ASP A 53 8.85 21.93 -4.09
N PHE A 54 8.18 21.79 -2.95
CA PHE A 54 8.01 22.86 -1.98
C PHE A 54 9.28 23.06 -1.15
N LEU A 55 9.96 21.99 -0.72
CA LEU A 55 11.23 22.05 0.00
C LEU A 55 12.32 22.69 -0.85
N ASP A 56 12.44 22.29 -2.12
CA ASP A 56 13.40 22.87 -3.06
C ASP A 56 13.23 24.38 -3.18
N ARG A 57 11.98 24.86 -3.22
CA ARG A 57 11.69 26.30 -3.26
C ARG A 57 12.05 26.97 -1.94
N ALA A 58 11.66 26.36 -0.82
CA ALA A 58 11.93 26.93 0.49
C ALA A 58 13.43 27.12 0.74
N GLU A 59 14.25 26.16 0.33
CA GLU A 59 15.71 26.26 0.37
C GLU A 59 16.22 27.41 -0.50
N ASN A 60 15.75 27.51 -1.75
CA ASN A 60 16.12 28.59 -2.66
C ASN A 60 15.74 29.99 -2.16
N PHE A 61 14.68 30.11 -1.35
CA PHE A 61 14.26 31.37 -0.72
C PHE A 61 14.88 31.58 0.67
N GLY A 62 15.66 30.63 1.19
CA GLY A 62 16.30 30.73 2.50
C GLY A 62 15.29 30.84 3.65
N LEU A 63 14.15 30.16 3.54
CA LEU A 63 13.10 30.22 4.55
C LEU A 63 13.56 29.52 5.85
N SER A 64 13.18 30.09 6.99
CA SER A 64 13.34 29.41 8.27
C SER A 64 12.35 28.25 8.43
N GLU A 65 12.64 27.30 9.34
CA GLU A 65 11.75 26.17 9.63
C GLU A 65 10.35 26.60 10.07
N VAL A 66 10.25 27.71 10.82
CA VAL A 66 8.97 28.26 11.28
C VAL A 66 8.15 28.78 10.10
N GLU A 67 8.76 29.53 9.18
CA GLU A 67 8.09 30.02 7.97
C GLU A 67 7.67 28.87 7.05
N LEU A 68 8.56 27.88 6.89
CA LEU A 68 8.31 26.67 6.11
C LEU A 68 7.09 25.91 6.64
N GLY A 69 7.01 25.69 7.96
CA GLY A 69 5.88 25.00 8.58
C GLY A 69 4.54 25.73 8.36
N VAL A 70 4.50 27.05 8.53
CA VAL A 70 3.29 27.86 8.32
C VAL A 70 2.84 27.83 6.86
N LEU A 71 3.77 27.94 5.93
CA LEU A 71 3.47 27.91 4.48
C LEU A 71 3.03 26.52 4.04
N TRP A 72 3.68 25.47 4.55
CA TRP A 72 3.33 24.10 4.22
C TRP A 72 1.93 23.75 4.72
N HIS A 73 1.58 24.08 5.96
CA HIS A 73 0.26 23.80 6.53
C HIS A 73 -0.87 24.32 5.63
N LYS A 74 -0.80 25.60 5.23
CA LYS A 74 -1.78 26.23 4.32
C LYS A 74 -1.78 25.66 2.90
N ARG A 75 -0.65 25.11 2.44
CA ARG A 75 -0.55 24.45 1.13
C ARG A 75 -1.16 23.06 1.19
N PHE A 76 -0.89 22.32 2.26
CA PHE A 76 -1.35 20.95 2.45
C PHE A 76 -2.87 20.86 2.59
N GLU A 77 -3.51 21.79 3.33
CA GLU A 77 -4.98 21.84 3.41
C GLU A 77 -5.62 21.90 2.01
N ARG A 78 -5.13 22.79 1.15
CA ARG A 78 -5.61 22.89 -0.25
C ARG A 78 -5.28 21.64 -1.07
N LEU A 79 -4.08 21.09 -0.90
CA LEU A 79 -3.64 19.90 -1.63
C LEU A 79 -4.47 18.66 -1.26
N ALA A 80 -4.89 18.55 0.00
CA ALA A 80 -5.74 17.47 0.48
C ALA A 80 -7.17 17.58 -0.04
N GLU A 81 -7.68 18.81 -0.22
CA GLU A 81 -8.99 19.09 -0.84
C GLU A 81 -8.98 18.90 -2.36
N GLU A 82 -7.85 19.18 -3.02
CA GLU A 82 -7.68 18.96 -4.44
C GLU A 82 -7.77 17.45 -4.76
N SER A 83 -8.81 17.06 -5.50
CA SER A 83 -8.97 15.66 -5.90
C SER A 83 -7.79 15.22 -6.78
N VAL A 84 -6.89 14.39 -6.24
CA VAL A 84 -5.90 13.70 -7.06
C VAL A 84 -6.64 12.72 -7.97
N PRO A 85 -6.40 12.71 -9.30
CA PRO A 85 -7.06 11.80 -10.22
C PRO A 85 -6.53 10.37 -10.03
N CYS A 86 -6.96 9.71 -8.95
CA CYS A 86 -6.79 8.29 -8.73
C CYS A 86 -8.13 7.61 -9.01
N PRO A 87 -8.26 6.82 -10.10
CA PRO A 87 -9.54 6.19 -10.47
C PRO A 87 -10.02 5.16 -9.43
N ASP A 88 -9.08 4.66 -8.64
CA ASP A 88 -9.28 3.64 -7.62
C ASP A 88 -9.48 4.21 -6.21
N LEU A 89 -9.46 5.54 -6.06
CA LEU A 89 -9.68 6.16 -4.75
C LEU A 89 -11.08 5.84 -4.24
N ARG A 90 -11.16 5.21 -3.07
CA ARG A 90 -12.42 4.83 -2.41
C ARG A 90 -12.30 5.11 -0.94
N SER A 91 -13.22 5.91 -0.40
CA SER A 91 -13.25 6.26 1.02
C SER A 91 -13.13 5.02 1.91
N GLY A 92 -12.21 5.09 2.87
CA GLY A 92 -12.10 4.13 3.97
C GLY A 92 -12.81 4.63 5.22
N ASP A 93 -12.73 3.83 6.28
CA ASP A 93 -13.21 4.14 7.63
C ASP A 93 -12.06 4.43 8.61
N GLY A 94 -10.82 4.52 8.11
CA GLY A 94 -9.62 4.77 8.90
C GLY A 94 -9.26 6.24 9.02
N GLU A 95 -8.37 6.55 9.97
CA GLU A 95 -7.87 7.91 10.24
C GLU A 95 -6.64 8.30 9.37
N SER A 96 -6.25 7.47 8.41
CA SER A 96 -5.10 7.73 7.54
C SER A 96 -5.46 8.70 6.43
N MET A 97 -4.56 9.64 6.10
CA MET A 97 -4.70 10.50 4.93
C MET A 97 -3.78 10.02 3.79
N PRO A 98 -4.29 9.81 2.57
CA PRO A 98 -5.69 9.92 2.17
C PRO A 98 -6.55 8.80 2.77
N GLU A 99 -7.80 9.11 3.08
CA GLU A 99 -8.79 8.14 3.56
C GLU A 99 -9.17 7.19 2.43
N CYS A 100 -8.35 6.17 2.19
CA CYS A 100 -8.53 5.21 1.10
C CYS A 100 -8.51 3.79 1.64
N ARG A 101 -9.59 3.02 1.43
CA ARG A 101 -9.68 1.61 1.87
C ARG A 101 -8.66 0.67 1.23
N HIS A 102 -8.03 1.10 0.14
CA HIS A 102 -7.01 0.36 -0.60
C HIS A 102 -5.60 0.78 -0.21
N LEU A 103 -5.45 1.82 0.62
CA LEU A 103 -4.16 2.23 1.13
C LEU A 103 -3.72 1.27 2.23
N LEU A 104 -2.49 0.77 2.09
CA LEU A 104 -1.77 0.11 3.16
C LEU A 104 -0.41 0.80 3.27
N GLU A 105 -0.20 1.54 4.35
CA GLU A 105 0.98 2.40 4.52
C GLU A 105 1.14 3.37 3.33
N ASP A 106 2.11 3.19 2.45
CA ASP A 106 2.30 4.01 1.25
C ASP A 106 1.91 3.29 -0.07
N ILE A 107 1.35 2.08 0.02
CA ILE A 107 1.06 1.19 -1.11
C ILE A 107 -0.43 1.14 -1.41
N CYS A 108 -0.78 1.05 -2.70
CA CYS A 108 -2.13 0.74 -3.12
C CYS A 108 -2.29 -0.78 -3.32
N LEU A 109 -3.14 -1.40 -2.51
CA LEU A 109 -3.41 -2.84 -2.59
C LEU A 109 -3.84 -3.29 -3.99
N LEU A 110 -4.60 -2.47 -4.72
CA LEU A 110 -5.05 -2.83 -6.08
C LEU A 110 -3.93 -2.89 -7.12
N ARG A 111 -2.74 -2.37 -6.81
CA ARG A 111 -1.56 -2.42 -7.68
C ARG A 111 -0.67 -3.62 -7.41
N LEU A 112 -0.86 -4.30 -6.29
CA LEU A 112 -0.20 -5.55 -5.98
C LEU A 112 -0.75 -6.69 -6.86
N PRO A 113 0.04 -7.74 -7.10
CA PRO A 113 -0.44 -8.94 -7.77
C PRO A 113 -1.57 -9.62 -6.97
N GLU A 114 -2.44 -10.34 -7.65
CA GLU A 114 -3.42 -11.20 -7.00
C GLU A 114 -2.72 -12.25 -6.14
N CYS A 115 -3.24 -12.48 -4.94
CA CYS A 115 -2.71 -13.53 -4.07
C CYS A 115 -3.36 -14.86 -4.44
N ALA A 116 -2.61 -15.70 -5.17
CA ALA A 116 -3.00 -17.07 -5.43
C ALA A 116 -2.68 -18.04 -4.27
N GLY A 117 -2.08 -17.53 -3.18
CA GLY A 117 -1.44 -18.32 -2.13
C GLY A 117 0.02 -18.64 -2.50
N GLN A 118 0.95 -17.82 -2.00
CA GLN A 118 2.40 -17.98 -2.21
C GLN A 118 3.09 -18.76 -1.09
N CYS A 119 2.40 -19.01 0.01
CA CYS A 119 2.97 -19.69 1.16
C CYS A 119 3.15 -21.19 0.87
N GLU A 120 4.27 -21.59 0.25
CA GLU A 120 4.68 -22.99 0.08
C GLU A 120 4.81 -23.74 1.44
N ARG A 121 4.87 -22.99 2.55
CA ARG A 121 5.06 -23.47 3.92
C ARG A 121 3.88 -23.17 4.84
N PHE A 122 2.67 -23.36 4.38
CA PHE A 122 1.53 -23.34 5.28
C PHE A 122 1.42 -24.68 6.05
N ARG A 123 1.45 -24.63 7.39
CA ARG A 123 1.08 -25.76 8.25
C ARG A 123 -0.27 -25.45 8.90
N LEU A 124 -1.32 -26.18 8.51
CA LEU A 124 -2.55 -26.24 9.31
C LEU A 124 -2.14 -26.69 10.71
N ARG A 125 -2.42 -25.89 11.74
CA ARG A 125 -2.44 -26.41 13.10
C ARG A 125 -3.57 -27.44 13.14
N GLU A 126 -3.23 -28.72 13.29
CA GLU A 126 -4.22 -29.69 13.77
C GLU A 126 -4.69 -29.19 15.13
N ASN A 127 -6.00 -29.03 15.28
CA ASN A 127 -6.60 -28.72 16.58
C ASN A 127 -6.15 -29.82 17.56
N VAL A 128 -5.44 -29.43 18.63
CA VAL A 128 -5.23 -30.28 19.81
C VAL A 128 -6.48 -30.21 20.67
#